data_AF-A0A2D6P7I9-F1
#
_entry.id   AF-A0A2D6P7I9-F1
#
_cell.length_a   1.000
_cell.length_b   1.000
_cell.length_c   1.000
_cell.angle_alpha   90.00
_cell.angle_beta   90.00
_cell.angle_gamma   90.00
#
_symmetry.space_group_name_H-M   'P 1'
#
loop_
_entity.id
_entity.type
_entity.pdbx_description
1 polymer ?
#
loop_
_entity_poly.entity_id
_entity_poly.type
_entity_poly.pdbx_seq_one_letter_code
_entity_poly.pdbx_strand_id
1 'polypeptide(L)'
;MGCLLKVPKHKKIRDEKYLKTLRGSPCLVCGRGAEAHHLMCVGERGLGYRSGDNWAVPLCHNCHMNLHQFGNEKKWWNLEGIDVIGWAEKNWDKYNDKTDL
;
A
#
# COMPACT_ATOMS: atom_id res chain seq x y z
N MET A 1 14.83 33.32 20.39
CA MET A 1 15.02 31.89 20.65
C MET A 1 13.83 31.14 20.06
N GLY A 2 13.97 30.50 18.89
CA GLY A 2 12.90 29.75 18.25
C GLY A 2 12.81 28.33 18.80
N CYS A 3 11.67 27.97 19.39
CA CYS A 3 11.38 26.62 19.85
C CYS A 3 11.18 25.70 18.64
N LEU A 4 12.20 24.92 18.31
CA LEU A 4 12.14 23.89 17.26
C LEU A 4 11.36 22.69 17.81
N LEU A 5 10.03 22.71 17.71
CA LEU A 5 9.21 21.55 17.98
C LEU A 5 9.60 20.44 16.99
N LYS A 6 10.38 19.46 17.44
CA LYS A 6 10.62 18.20 16.72
C LYS A 6 9.28 17.48 16.62
N VAL A 7 8.51 17.76 15.57
CA VAL A 7 7.40 16.90 15.17
C VAL A 7 7.99 15.50 14.98
N PRO A 8 7.49 14.47 15.69
CA PRO A 8 7.95 13.10 15.47
C PRO A 8 7.71 12.79 13.99
N LYS A 9 8.78 12.60 13.21
CA LYS A 9 8.63 12.05 11.85
C LYS A 9 8.02 10.67 12.01
N HIS A 10 6.75 10.53 11.64
CA HIS A 10 6.07 9.24 11.64
C HIS A 10 6.97 8.22 10.92
N LYS A 11 7.34 7.16 11.62
CA LYS A 11 8.32 6.19 11.14
C LYS A 11 7.65 5.39 10.03
N LYS A 12 8.13 5.57 8.79
CA LYS A 12 7.70 4.74 7.65
C LYS A 12 7.93 3.27 8.01
N ILE A 13 6.83 2.50 8.07
CA ILE A 13 6.89 1.06 8.29
C ILE A 13 7.60 0.43 7.09
N ARG A 14 8.63 -0.38 7.38
CA ARG A 14 9.35 -1.18 6.38
C ARG A 14 9.37 -2.63 6.84
N ASP A 15 8.70 -3.49 6.09
CA ASP A 15 8.60 -4.91 6.38
C ASP A 15 8.67 -5.73 5.07
N GLU A 16 9.89 -6.17 4.75
CA GLU A 16 10.15 -6.98 3.57
C GLU A 16 9.49 -8.38 3.66
N LYS A 17 9.25 -8.90 4.87
CA LYS A 17 8.53 -10.18 5.04
C LYS A 17 7.06 -9.99 4.65
N TYR A 18 6.44 -8.89 5.06
CA TYR A 18 5.10 -8.53 4.61
C TYR A 18 5.04 -8.38 3.10
N LEU A 19 5.97 -7.64 2.48
CA LEU A 19 6.01 -7.47 1.02
C LEU A 19 6.15 -8.81 0.27
N LYS A 20 6.91 -9.77 0.81
CA LYS A 20 6.98 -11.12 0.24
C LYS A 20 5.63 -11.84 0.25
N THR A 21 4.81 -11.66 1.29
CA THR A 21 3.45 -12.24 1.32
C THR A 21 2.57 -11.68 0.19
N LEU A 22 2.70 -10.39 -0.10
CA LEU A 22 1.96 -9.74 -1.20
C LEU A 22 2.43 -10.24 -2.57
N ARG A 23 3.76 -10.37 -2.77
CA ARG A 23 4.31 -10.93 -4.01
C ARG A 23 3.94 -12.40 -4.24
N GLY A 24 3.65 -13.13 -3.16
CA GLY A 24 3.12 -14.50 -3.21
C GLY A 24 1.60 -14.59 -3.35
N SER A 25 0.88 -13.47 -3.32
CA SER A 25 -0.58 -13.42 -3.38
C SER A 25 -1.08 -13.15 -4.81
N PRO A 26 -2.31 -13.54 -5.15
CA PRO A 26 -2.91 -13.19 -6.43
C PRO A 26 -3.21 -11.70 -6.54
N CYS A 27 -3.14 -11.17 -7.76
CA CYS A 27 -3.50 -9.80 -8.10
C CYS A 27 -4.96 -9.51 -7.75
N LEU A 28 -5.23 -8.39 -7.07
CA LEU A 28 -6.59 -8.03 -6.65
C LEU A 28 -7.57 -7.84 -7.82
N VAL A 29 -7.07 -7.48 -9.00
CA VAL A 29 -7.91 -7.20 -10.18
C VAL A 29 -8.14 -8.42 -11.05
N CYS A 30 -7.09 -9.19 -11.34
CA CYS A 30 -7.17 -10.28 -12.33
C CYS A 30 -6.73 -11.66 -11.83
N GLY A 31 -6.36 -11.79 -10.56
CA GLY A 31 -5.99 -13.07 -9.94
C GLY A 31 -4.63 -13.67 -10.35
N ARG A 32 -3.91 -13.06 -11.31
CA ARG A 32 -2.57 -13.50 -11.74
C ARG A 32 -1.50 -13.22 -10.68
N GLY A 33 -0.31 -13.82 -10.85
CA GLY A 33 0.84 -13.54 -9.98
C GLY A 33 1.14 -12.03 -9.88
N ALA A 34 1.41 -11.57 -8.65
CA ALA A 34 1.46 -10.16 -8.32
C ALA A 34 2.84 -9.68 -7.87
N GLU A 35 3.05 -8.38 -8.01
CA GLU A 35 4.09 -7.62 -7.32
C GLU A 35 3.44 -6.73 -6.25
N ALA A 36 4.26 -6.23 -5.31
CA ALA A 36 3.78 -5.31 -4.29
C ALA A 36 3.66 -3.89 -4.88
N HIS A 37 2.45 -3.35 -4.88
CA HIS A 37 2.16 -1.97 -5.27
C HIS A 37 1.84 -1.14 -4.04
N HIS A 38 2.66 -0.12 -3.75
CA HIS A 38 2.41 0.83 -2.67
C HIS A 38 1.35 1.84 -3.08
N LEU A 39 0.26 1.92 -2.32
CA LEU A 39 -0.82 2.86 -2.57
C LEU A 39 -0.33 4.29 -2.30
N MET A 40 -0.36 5.16 -3.31
CA MET A 40 0.00 6.57 -3.15
C MET A 40 -1.19 7.40 -2.66
N CYS A 41 -2.41 6.85 -2.73
CA CYS A 41 -3.62 7.54 -2.28
C CYS A 41 -3.81 7.56 -0.75
N VAL A 42 -2.91 6.94 0.03
CA VAL A 42 -3.02 6.78 1.48
C VAL A 42 -1.78 7.32 2.19
N GLY A 43 -1.96 7.95 3.36
CA GLY A 43 -0.89 8.58 4.15
C GLY A 43 -1.06 10.09 4.35
N GLU A 44 -0.20 10.70 5.16
CA GLU A 44 -0.19 12.15 5.35
C GLU A 44 0.09 12.88 4.02
N ARG A 45 -0.67 13.95 3.75
CA ARG A 45 -0.52 14.78 2.56
C ARG A 45 0.67 15.71 2.73
N GLY A 46 1.66 15.62 1.83
CA GLY A 46 2.80 16.53 1.80
C GLY A 46 3.85 16.12 0.76
N LEU A 47 4.58 17.10 0.23
CA LEU A 47 5.64 16.88 -0.76
C LEU A 47 6.73 15.97 -0.14
N GLY A 48 6.92 14.76 -0.69
CA GLY A 48 7.93 13.79 -0.22
C GLY A 48 7.44 12.72 0.76
N TYR A 49 6.15 12.69 1.08
CA TYR A 49 5.56 11.57 1.83
C TYR A 49 5.36 10.37 0.91
N ARG A 50 5.75 9.18 1.38
CA ARG A 50 5.53 7.89 0.71
C ARG A 50 4.95 6.95 1.74
N SER A 51 3.90 6.25 1.35
CA SER A 51 3.20 5.27 2.16
C SER A 51 4.16 4.17 2.63
N GLY A 52 3.96 3.69 3.86
CA GLY A 52 4.72 2.57 4.40
C GLY A 52 4.34 1.26 3.72
N ASP A 53 5.10 0.20 4.00
CA ASP A 53 4.85 -1.13 3.43
C ASP A 53 3.49 -1.69 3.85
N ASN A 54 2.93 -1.24 4.97
CA ASN A 54 1.58 -1.58 5.43
C ASN A 54 0.47 -1.13 4.45
N TRP A 55 0.75 -0.17 3.58
CA TRP A 55 -0.16 0.33 2.53
C TRP A 55 0.16 -0.25 1.15
N ALA A 56 0.77 -1.43 1.08
CA ALA A 56 1.02 -2.14 -0.17
C ALA A 56 -0.06 -3.20 -0.45
N VAL A 57 -0.38 -3.39 -1.72
CA VAL A 57 -1.36 -4.36 -2.22
C VAL A 57 -0.80 -5.20 -3.37
N PRO A 58 -1.31 -6.42 -3.61
CA PRO A 58 -0.82 -7.27 -4.69
C PRO A 58 -1.45 -6.87 -6.02
N LEU A 59 -0.61 -6.48 -6.97
CA LEU A 59 -1.01 -6.12 -8.33
C LEU A 59 -0.08 -6.77 -9.35
N CYS A 60 -0.61 -7.41 -10.39
CA CYS A 60 0.25 -7.94 -11.45
C CYS A 60 0.82 -6.81 -12.32
N HIS A 61 1.93 -7.08 -13.01
CA HIS A 61 2.62 -6.07 -13.81
C HIS A 61 1.70 -5.35 -14.82
N ASN A 62 0.84 -6.07 -15.54
CA ASN A 62 -0.10 -5.45 -16.49
C ASN A 62 -1.10 -4.51 -15.80
N CYS A 63 -1.73 -4.95 -14.71
CA CYS A 63 -2.66 -4.10 -13.96
C CYS A 63 -1.93 -2.91 -13.32
N HIS A 64 -0.69 -3.11 -12.87
CA HIS A 64 0.17 -2.08 -12.33
C HIS A 64 0.49 -1.01 -13.36
N MET A 65 0.86 -1.39 -14.58
CA MET A 65 1.09 -0.45 -15.66
C MET A 65 -0.21 0.24 -16.11
N ASN A 66 -1.34 -0.47 -16.13
CA ASN A 66 -2.65 0.14 -16.45
C ASN A 66 -3.03 1.21 -15.43
N LEU A 67 -2.80 0.94 -14.15
CA LEU A 67 -3.00 1.90 -13.06
C LEU A 67 -2.12 3.15 -13.24
N HIS A 68 -0.83 2.97 -13.51
CA HIS A 68 0.09 4.08 -13.76
C HIS A 68 -0.30 4.90 -14.98
N GLN A 69 -0.73 4.24 -16.06
CA GLN A 69 -1.21 4.91 -17.27
C GLN A 69 -2.51 5.69 -17.03
N PHE A 70 -3.39 5.19 -16.17
CA PHE A 70 -4.63 5.88 -15.79
C PHE A 70 -4.34 7.14 -14.96
N GLY A 71 -3.26 7.14 -14.17
CA GLY A 71 -2.71 8.31 -13.45
C GLY A 71 -3.48 8.72 -12.19
N ASN A 72 -4.79 8.52 -12.13
CA ASN A 72 -5.60 8.75 -10.94
C ASN A 72 -5.88 7.44 -10.19
N GLU A 73 -4.97 7.09 -9.27
CA GLU A 73 -5.01 5.84 -8.53
C GLU A 73 -6.35 5.59 -7.82
N LYS A 74 -6.85 6.59 -7.07
CA LYS A 74 -8.10 6.46 -6.31
C LYS A 74 -9.31 6.17 -7.22
N LYS A 75 -9.39 6.85 -8.37
CA LYS A 75 -10.48 6.63 -9.31
C LYS A 75 -10.36 5.29 -10.01
N TRP A 76 -9.15 4.83 -10.34
CA TRP A 76 -8.95 3.51 -10.94
C TRP A 76 -9.45 2.39 -10.04
N TRP A 77 -9.05 2.37 -8.76
CA TRP A 77 -9.53 1.35 -7.81
C TRP A 77 -11.05 1.37 -7.62
N ASN A 78 -11.66 2.55 -7.63
CA ASN A 78 -13.12 2.68 -7.58
C ASN A 78 -13.79 2.10 -8.84
N LEU A 79 -13.22 2.31 -10.04
CA LEU A 79 -13.73 1.72 -11.28
C LEU A 79 -13.61 0.19 -11.30
N GLU A 80 -12.54 -0.36 -10.73
CA GLU A 80 -12.38 -1.81 -10.53
C GLU A 80 -13.30 -2.36 -9.41
N GLY A 81 -14.01 -1.49 -8.68
CA GLY A 81 -14.91 -1.87 -7.59
C GLY A 81 -14.20 -2.38 -6.34
N ILE A 82 -12.94 -2.02 -6.13
CA ILE A 82 -12.10 -2.52 -5.04
C ILE A 82 -11.87 -1.44 -4.00
N ASP A 83 -12.29 -1.71 -2.76
CA ASP A 83 -11.90 -0.91 -1.59
C ASP A 83 -10.46 -1.24 -1.18
N VAL A 84 -9.51 -0.61 -1.88
CA VAL A 84 -8.08 -0.91 -1.73
C VAL A 84 -7.51 -0.46 -0.39
N ILE A 85 -8.10 0.57 0.22
CA ILE A 85 -7.67 1.10 1.53
C ILE A 85 -8.11 0.11 2.62
N GLY A 86 -9.39 -0.24 2.66
CA GLY A 86 -9.90 -1.20 3.62
C GLY A 86 -9.29 -2.60 3.44
N TRP A 87 -8.93 -2.98 2.20
CA TRP A 87 -8.18 -4.21 1.96
C TRP A 87 -6.78 -4.16 2.58
N ALA A 88 -6.03 -3.07 2.39
CA ALA A 88 -4.68 -2.93 2.91
C ALA A 88 -4.65 -2.94 4.44
N GLU A 89 -5.56 -2.21 5.11
CA GLU A 89 -5.69 -2.21 6.57
C GLU A 89 -5.94 -3.62 7.12
N LYS A 90 -6.98 -4.30 6.60
CA LYS A 90 -7.34 -5.65 7.04
C LYS A 90 -6.22 -6.66 6.82
N ASN A 91 -5.50 -6.54 5.70
CA ASN A 91 -4.43 -7.47 5.38
C ASN A 91 -3.19 -7.23 6.25
N TRP A 92 -2.88 -5.97 6.56
CA TRP A 92 -1.82 -5.61 7.50
C TRP A 92 -2.12 -6.09 8.92
N ASP A 93 -3.33 -5.86 9.42
CA ASP A 93 -3.76 -6.32 10.75
C ASP A 93 -3.67 -7.85 10.86
N LYS A 94 -4.21 -8.56 9.86
CA LYS A 94 -4.13 -10.03 9.78
C LYS A 94 -2.70 -10.55 9.76
N TYR A 95 -1.76 -9.82 9.16
CA TYR A 95 -0.34 -10.21 9.15
C TYR A 95 0.29 -10.04 10.54
N ASN A 96 -0.05 -8.98 11.26
CA ASN A 96 0.44 -8.75 12.62
C ASN A 96 -0.17 -9.74 13.61
N ASP A 97 -1.47 -10.04 13.51
CA ASP A 97 -2.16 -11.03 14.36
C ASP A 97 -1.52 -12.42 14.27
N LYS A 98 -0.98 -12.78 13.10
CA LYS A 98 -0.27 -14.05 12.88
C LYS A 98 1.16 -14.05 13.41
N THR A 99 1.74 -12.88 13.64
CA THR A 99 3.12 -12.73 14.09
C THR A 99 3.23 -12.78 15.62
N ASP A 100 2.08 -12.67 16.33
CA ASP A 100 1.97 -12.75 17.79
C ASP A 100 1.68 -14.17 18.33
N LEU A 101 1.82 -15.21 17.49
CA LEU A 101 1.71 -16.64 17.82
C LEU A 101 3.04 -17.37 17.56
#